data_AF-A0A699YXJ4-F1
#
_entry.id   AF-A0A699YXJ4-F1
#
_cell.length_a   1.000
_cell.length_b   1.000
_cell.length_c   1.000
_cell.angle_alpha   90.00
_cell.angle_beta   90.00
_cell.angle_gamma   90.00
#
_symmetry.space_group_name_H-M   'P 1'
#
loop_
_entity.id
_entity.type
_entity.pdbx_description
1 polymer ?
#
loop_
_entity_poly.entity_id
_entity_poly.type
_entity_poly.pdbx_seq_one_letter_code
_entity_poly.pdbx_strand_id
1 'polypeptide(L)'
;MQISKSYNASEWREDLKRITRHAGAEGKPAVFMFSDSQIKQESFVEDINNLLNSGEVPNMFPYDERAAVLEQCRQLSKKEGLSLDTAVELWNFFVDKTRANLHIVLCFSPIGDAFRNRLRQFPSLVNCCTIDWFSAWPNDALEAVALKFLNDVDVSSKQRGHIMSMCKMFHEDGIISDLFPGVVLPKADYAAMEAAMRDACAKRNLQPTEYFLLKSIQLYEMIVVRHGLMIVGLPFSGKTASYQVLADALTLMEERGQEGQSKAEYHVINPKSITMGQLYGQ
;
A
#
# COMPACT_ATOMS: atom_id res chain seq x y z
N MET A 1 7.09 0.34 -11.12
CA MET A 1 7.51 -1.03 -11.50
C MET A 1 6.50 -1.65 -12.46
N GLN A 2 6.54 -1.42 -13.78
CA GLN A 2 5.52 -1.92 -14.71
C GLN A 2 5.72 -3.40 -15.05
N ILE A 3 4.78 -4.26 -14.64
CA ILE A 3 4.78 -5.68 -14.99
C ILE A 3 4.27 -5.83 -16.43
N SER A 4 5.20 -5.90 -17.39
CA SER A 4 4.93 -6.22 -18.79
C SER A 4 4.39 -7.65 -18.93
N LYS A 5 3.84 -8.06 -20.09
CA LYS A 5 3.47 -9.49 -20.31
C LYS A 5 4.68 -10.43 -20.22
N SER A 6 5.88 -9.97 -20.56
CA SER A 6 7.14 -10.72 -20.48
C SER A 6 7.77 -10.74 -19.07
N TYR A 7 7.19 -10.00 -18.11
CA TYR A 7 7.70 -9.94 -16.74
C TYR A 7 7.80 -11.32 -16.11
N ASN A 8 9.02 -11.66 -15.72
CA ASN A 8 9.46 -12.97 -15.27
C ASN A 8 10.20 -12.85 -13.93
N ALA A 9 10.60 -13.99 -13.35
CA ALA A 9 11.29 -14.04 -12.06
C ALA A 9 12.60 -13.23 -12.00
N SER A 10 13.31 -13.08 -13.13
CA SER A 10 14.55 -12.28 -13.15
C SER A 10 14.24 -10.80 -12.99
N GLU A 11 13.27 -10.28 -13.76
CA GLU A 11 12.85 -8.88 -13.67
C GLU A 11 12.33 -8.55 -12.26
N TRP A 12 11.55 -9.48 -11.69
CA TRP A 12 11.09 -9.42 -10.30
C TRP A 12 12.22 -9.29 -9.29
N ARG A 13 13.26 -10.11 -9.40
CA ARG A 13 14.39 -10.06 -8.46
C ARG A 13 15.21 -8.78 -8.61
N GLU A 14 15.42 -8.29 -9.83
CA GLU A 14 16.08 -6.99 -10.04
C GLU A 14 15.31 -5.83 -9.43
N ASP A 15 14.00 -5.90 -9.51
CA ASP A 15 13.07 -4.97 -8.93
C ASP A 15 13.12 -4.96 -7.38
N LEU A 16 13.13 -6.13 -6.76
CA LEU A 16 13.31 -6.27 -5.32
C LEU A 16 14.70 -5.82 -4.85
N LYS A 17 15.77 -6.14 -5.60
CA LYS A 17 17.13 -5.66 -5.32
C LYS A 17 17.18 -4.13 -5.30
N ARG A 18 16.57 -3.49 -6.29
CA ARG A 18 16.55 -2.03 -6.41
C ARG A 18 15.85 -1.37 -5.22
N ILE A 19 14.67 -1.86 -4.83
CA ILE A 19 13.93 -1.25 -3.72
C ILE A 19 14.57 -1.53 -2.36
N THR A 20 15.12 -2.73 -2.16
CA THR A 20 15.83 -3.07 -0.92
C THR A 20 17.17 -2.34 -0.81
N ARG A 21 17.89 -2.08 -1.91
CA ARG A 21 19.06 -1.18 -1.91
C ARG A 21 18.68 0.23 -1.52
N HIS A 22 17.60 0.77 -2.08
CA HIS A 22 17.15 2.11 -1.76
C HIS A 22 16.75 2.24 -0.27
N ALA A 23 16.02 1.26 0.27
CA ALA A 23 15.61 1.27 1.66
C ALA A 23 16.75 0.97 2.64
N GLY A 24 17.54 -0.07 2.36
CA GLY A 24 18.56 -0.59 3.26
C GLY A 24 19.93 0.07 3.13
N ALA A 25 20.44 0.23 1.89
CA ALA A 25 21.79 0.70 1.65
C ALA A 25 21.88 2.23 1.55
N GLU A 26 20.89 2.88 0.93
CA GLU A 26 20.79 4.35 0.92
C GLU A 26 20.10 4.91 2.18
N GLY A 27 19.38 4.06 2.93
CA GLY A 27 18.68 4.45 4.14
C GLY A 27 17.46 5.35 3.89
N LYS A 28 16.83 5.26 2.71
CA LYS A 28 15.72 6.14 2.32
C LYS A 28 14.36 5.45 2.44
N PRO A 29 13.32 6.12 2.97
CA PRO A 29 11.98 5.57 3.04
C PRO A 29 11.44 5.17 1.66
N ALA A 30 10.81 4.00 1.57
CA ALA A 30 10.22 3.46 0.36
C ALA A 30 8.92 2.70 0.66
N VAL A 31 7.95 2.81 -0.26
CA VAL A 31 6.72 2.02 -0.23
C VAL A 31 6.67 1.09 -1.44
N PHE A 32 6.55 -0.21 -1.17
CA PHE A 32 6.39 -1.25 -2.18
C PHE A 32 4.94 -1.74 -2.22
N MET A 33 4.17 -1.31 -3.21
CA MET A 33 2.78 -1.75 -3.39
C MET A 33 2.69 -2.94 -4.36
N PHE A 34 2.01 -4.00 -3.96
CA PHE A 34 1.84 -5.22 -4.74
C PHE A 34 0.41 -5.78 -4.66
N SER A 35 -0.27 -5.88 -5.80
CA SER A 35 -1.65 -6.36 -5.93
C SER A 35 -1.72 -7.83 -6.33
N ASP A 36 -2.80 -8.50 -5.95
CA ASP A 36 -3.13 -9.85 -6.41
C ASP A 36 -3.14 -10.00 -7.95
N SER A 37 -3.59 -8.97 -8.67
CA SER A 37 -3.60 -8.90 -10.15
C SER A 37 -2.20 -8.94 -10.78
N GLN A 38 -1.16 -8.67 -9.99
CA GLN A 38 0.24 -8.67 -10.39
C GLN A 38 0.93 -10.02 -10.14
N ILE A 39 0.27 -10.94 -9.44
CA ILE A 39 0.81 -12.28 -9.14
C ILE A 39 0.77 -13.13 -10.41
N LYS A 40 1.92 -13.22 -11.08
CA LYS A 40 2.11 -14.13 -12.22
C LYS A 40 2.66 -15.50 -11.82
N GLN A 41 3.46 -15.55 -10.77
CA GLN A 41 4.15 -16.74 -10.28
C GLN A 41 4.09 -16.75 -8.75
N GLU A 42 3.99 -17.94 -8.16
CA GLU A 42 3.93 -18.09 -6.70
C GLU A 42 5.23 -17.67 -6.01
N SER A 43 6.36 -17.78 -6.72
CA SER A 43 7.68 -17.30 -6.26
C SER A 43 7.70 -15.82 -5.88
N PHE A 44 6.83 -14.99 -6.47
CA PHE A 44 6.75 -13.56 -6.11
C PHE A 44 6.22 -13.40 -4.68
N VAL A 45 5.21 -14.20 -4.33
CA VAL A 45 4.60 -14.18 -3.00
C VAL A 45 5.55 -14.80 -1.97
N GLU A 46 6.33 -15.81 -2.38
CA GLU A 46 7.40 -16.39 -1.55
C GLU A 46 8.49 -15.36 -1.21
N ASP A 47 8.97 -14.60 -2.20
CA ASP A 47 9.95 -13.55 -1.98
C ASP A 47 9.41 -12.43 -1.08
N ILE A 48 8.13 -12.03 -1.25
CA ILE A 48 7.44 -11.09 -0.34
C ILE A 48 7.38 -11.68 1.08
N ASN A 49 7.04 -12.96 1.21
CA ASN A 49 6.96 -13.63 2.50
C ASN A 49 8.30 -13.63 3.23
N ASN A 50 9.41 -13.80 2.50
CA ASN A 50 10.75 -13.69 3.07
C ASN A 50 11.04 -12.24 3.52
N LEU A 51 10.76 -11.23 2.68
CA LEU A 51 10.93 -9.82 3.08
C LEU A 51 10.10 -9.44 4.30
N LEU A 52 8.87 -9.91 4.41
CA LEU A 52 8.01 -9.62 5.57
C LEU A 52 8.54 -10.28 6.85
N ASN A 53 9.02 -11.52 6.76
CA ASN A 53 9.56 -12.25 7.91
C ASN A 53 10.93 -11.71 8.34
N SER A 54 11.93 -11.80 7.47
CA SER A 54 13.34 -11.56 7.79
C SER A 54 13.84 -10.19 7.35
N GLY A 55 13.12 -9.47 6.48
CA GLY A 55 13.62 -8.22 5.87
C GLY A 55 14.55 -8.45 4.67
N GLU A 56 14.74 -9.71 4.25
CA GLU A 56 15.57 -10.05 3.09
C GLU A 56 15.02 -11.26 2.31
N VAL A 57 15.42 -11.37 1.04
CA VAL A 57 15.20 -12.56 0.23
C VAL A 57 16.50 -13.37 0.14
N PRO A 58 16.51 -14.66 0.51
CA PRO A 58 17.70 -15.50 0.42
C PRO A 58 18.26 -15.56 -1.00
N ASN A 59 19.60 -15.53 -1.11
CA ASN A 59 20.33 -15.63 -2.37
C ASN A 59 19.86 -14.65 -3.45
N MET A 60 19.35 -13.47 -3.05
CA MET A 60 18.89 -12.46 -3.99
C MET A 60 20.06 -11.70 -4.61
N PHE A 61 21.09 -11.36 -3.84
CA PHE A 61 22.28 -10.65 -4.34
C PHE A 61 23.41 -11.62 -4.68
N PRO A 62 23.94 -11.59 -5.92
CA PRO A 62 25.22 -12.17 -6.28
C PRO A 62 26.37 -11.64 -5.41
N TYR A 63 27.51 -12.34 -5.39
CA TYR A 63 28.64 -12.03 -4.51
C TYR A 63 29.20 -10.61 -4.73
N ASP A 64 29.38 -10.21 -5.98
CA ASP A 64 29.84 -8.88 -6.41
C ASP A 64 28.83 -7.78 -6.01
N GLU A 65 27.55 -8.03 -6.28
CA GLU A 65 26.46 -7.14 -5.92
C GLU A 65 26.30 -6.97 -4.40
N ARG A 66 26.55 -8.04 -3.64
CA ARG A 66 26.52 -8.04 -2.17
C ARG A 66 27.68 -7.22 -1.59
N ALA A 67 28.88 -7.36 -2.16
CA ALA A 67 30.03 -6.56 -1.74
C ALA A 67 29.79 -5.05 -1.92
N ALA A 68 29.14 -4.65 -3.03
CA ALA A 68 28.76 -3.26 -3.26
C ALA A 68 27.74 -2.74 -2.22
N VAL A 69 26.76 -3.55 -1.83
CA VAL A 69 25.79 -3.20 -0.77
C VAL A 69 26.48 -3.03 0.58
N LEU A 70 27.38 -3.94 0.95
CA LEU A 70 28.11 -3.86 2.22
C LEU A 70 28.98 -2.60 2.32
N GLU A 71 29.61 -2.18 1.21
CA GLU A 71 30.40 -0.95 1.18
C GLU A 71 29.53 0.29 1.36
N GLN A 72 28.36 0.36 0.71
CA GLN A 72 27.40 1.44 0.93
C GLN A 72 26.91 1.48 2.39
N CYS A 73 26.61 0.31 2.96
CA CYS A 73 26.19 0.19 4.36
C CYS A 73 27.29 0.64 5.33
N ARG A 74 28.57 0.38 5.00
CA ARG A 74 29.72 0.84 5.80
C ARG A 74 29.85 2.37 5.78
N GLN A 75 29.58 3.00 4.64
CA GLN A 75 29.58 4.45 4.54
C GLN A 75 28.41 5.07 5.31
N LEU A 76 27.22 4.47 5.20
CA LEU A 76 26.03 4.91 5.92
C LEU A 76 26.18 4.74 7.43
N SER A 77 26.68 3.59 7.92
CA SER A 77 26.88 3.34 9.35
C SER A 77 27.84 4.35 9.97
N LYS A 78 28.95 4.66 9.30
CA LYS A 78 29.90 5.70 9.74
C LYS A 78 29.24 7.08 9.82
N LYS A 79 28.38 7.42 8.86
CA LYS A 79 27.62 8.68 8.86
C LYS A 79 26.66 8.77 10.05
N GLU A 80 26.13 7.64 10.49
CA GLU A 80 25.26 7.52 11.66
C GLU A 80 26.03 7.32 12.99
N GLY A 81 27.37 7.39 12.96
CA GLY A 81 28.21 7.25 14.15
C GLY A 81 28.45 5.81 14.61
N LEU A 82 28.11 4.82 13.78
CA LEU A 82 28.34 3.40 14.02
C LEU A 82 29.58 2.92 13.26
N SER A 83 30.51 2.29 13.95
CA SER A 83 31.69 1.65 13.34
C SER A 83 31.44 0.16 13.19
N LEU A 84 30.91 -0.26 12.03
CA LEU A 84 30.67 -1.66 11.69
C LEU A 84 31.76 -2.15 10.73
N ASP A 85 32.41 -3.27 11.07
CA ASP A 85 33.59 -3.73 10.36
C ASP A 85 33.44 -5.09 9.68
N THR A 86 32.66 -6.00 10.27
CA THR A 86 32.46 -7.33 9.71
C THR A 86 31.35 -7.35 8.65
N ALA A 87 31.49 -8.25 7.67
CA ALA A 87 30.46 -8.43 6.64
C ALA A 87 29.10 -8.85 7.23
N VAL A 88 29.09 -9.55 8.37
CA VAL A 88 27.88 -10.00 9.06
C VAL A 88 27.18 -8.81 9.73
N GLU A 89 27.91 -7.98 10.47
CA GLU A 89 27.35 -6.77 11.10
C GLU A 89 26.78 -5.81 10.07
N LEU A 90 27.50 -5.57 8.98
CA LEU A 90 27.06 -4.71 7.88
C LEU A 90 25.83 -5.26 7.18
N TRP A 91 25.72 -6.59 7.05
CA TRP A 91 24.54 -7.21 6.47
C TRP A 91 23.33 -7.13 7.39
N ASN A 92 23.51 -7.36 8.69
CA ASN A 92 22.43 -7.18 9.67
C ASN A 92 21.95 -5.72 9.69
N PHE A 93 22.89 -4.75 9.64
CA PHE A 93 22.56 -3.34 9.52
C PHE A 93 21.75 -3.02 8.25
N PHE A 94 22.11 -3.60 7.11
CA PHE A 94 21.33 -3.50 5.87
C PHE A 94 19.90 -4.02 6.04
N VAL A 95 19.74 -5.19 6.66
CA VAL A 95 18.43 -5.80 6.92
C VAL A 95 17.60 -4.93 7.86
N ASP A 96 18.19 -4.43 8.95
CA ASP A 96 17.51 -3.56 9.91
C ASP A 96 17.06 -2.24 9.26
N LYS A 97 17.93 -1.62 8.44
CA LYS A 97 17.57 -0.43 7.65
C LYS A 97 16.48 -0.72 6.64
N THR A 98 16.54 -1.88 5.97
CA THR A 98 15.49 -2.29 5.04
C THR A 98 14.16 -2.40 5.78
N ARG A 99 14.11 -3.04 6.95
CA ARG A 99 12.88 -3.18 7.75
C ARG A 99 12.35 -1.84 8.27
N ALA A 100 13.24 -0.90 8.61
CA ALA A 100 12.86 0.41 9.11
C ALA A 100 12.33 1.34 8.00
N ASN A 101 12.84 1.19 6.77
CA ASN A 101 12.57 2.14 5.68
C ASN A 101 11.64 1.58 4.59
N LEU A 102 11.52 0.26 4.45
CA LEU A 102 10.68 -0.38 3.43
C LEU A 102 9.32 -0.77 3.99
N HIS A 103 8.26 -0.10 3.52
CA HIS A 103 6.89 -0.50 3.79
C HIS A 103 6.32 -1.30 2.61
N ILE A 104 5.92 -2.54 2.86
CA ILE A 104 5.29 -3.42 1.87
C ILE A 104 3.77 -3.31 2.03
N VAL A 105 3.07 -2.91 0.96
CA VAL A 105 1.62 -2.74 0.91
C VAL A 105 1.00 -3.75 -0.06
N LEU A 106 0.33 -4.75 0.48
CA LEU A 106 -0.33 -5.80 -0.29
C LEU A 106 -1.79 -5.47 -0.56
N CYS A 107 -2.22 -5.52 -1.81
CA CYS A 107 -3.58 -5.17 -2.22
C CYS A 107 -4.30 -6.41 -2.77
N PHE A 108 -4.88 -7.22 -1.88
CA PHE A 108 -5.49 -8.51 -2.25
C PHE A 108 -7.02 -8.45 -2.17
N SER A 109 -7.68 -9.09 -3.13
CA SER A 109 -9.11 -9.35 -3.10
C SER A 109 -9.41 -10.57 -2.23
N PRO A 110 -10.38 -10.50 -1.29
CA PRO A 110 -10.81 -11.65 -0.51
C PRO A 110 -11.72 -12.61 -1.31
N ILE A 111 -12.06 -12.25 -2.56
CA ILE A 111 -12.97 -13.04 -3.42
C ILE A 111 -12.25 -14.29 -3.94
N GLY A 112 -12.88 -15.46 -3.71
CA GLY A 112 -12.40 -16.75 -4.18
C GLY A 112 -11.38 -17.43 -3.25
N ASP A 113 -11.02 -18.67 -3.58
CA ASP A 113 -10.16 -19.50 -2.72
C ASP A 113 -8.68 -19.14 -2.80
N ALA A 114 -8.27 -18.42 -3.85
CA ALA A 114 -6.87 -18.10 -4.10
C ALA A 114 -6.24 -17.23 -3.00
N PHE A 115 -7.02 -16.34 -2.37
CA PHE A 115 -6.57 -15.56 -1.22
C PHE A 115 -6.35 -16.46 -0.01
N ARG A 116 -7.33 -17.28 0.35
CA ARG A 116 -7.27 -18.21 1.50
C ARG A 116 -6.16 -19.24 1.36
N ASN A 117 -5.94 -19.76 0.16
CA ASN A 117 -4.86 -20.70 -0.13
C ASN A 117 -3.49 -20.05 0.08
N ARG A 118 -3.30 -18.80 -0.37
CA ARG A 118 -2.05 -18.05 -0.15
C ARG A 118 -1.81 -17.72 1.31
N LEU A 119 -2.83 -17.35 2.08
CA LEU A 119 -2.66 -17.13 3.52
C LEU A 119 -2.23 -18.41 4.26
N ARG A 120 -2.71 -19.58 3.81
CA ARG A 120 -2.28 -20.89 4.36
C ARG A 120 -0.85 -21.25 3.95
N GLN A 121 -0.43 -20.90 2.74
CA GLN A 121 0.91 -21.18 2.24
C GLN A 121 1.97 -20.21 2.80
N PHE A 122 1.60 -18.95 3.01
CA PHE A 122 2.51 -17.86 3.36
C PHE A 122 2.02 -17.12 4.62
N PRO A 123 2.27 -17.66 5.83
CA PRO A 123 1.72 -17.15 7.08
C PRO A 123 2.21 -15.73 7.43
N SER A 124 3.33 -15.26 6.89
CA SER A 124 3.81 -13.88 7.14
C SER A 124 2.88 -12.81 6.58
N LEU A 125 2.07 -13.14 5.56
CA LEU A 125 1.05 -12.25 5.02
C LEU A 125 -0.01 -11.89 6.07
N VAL A 126 -0.16 -12.69 7.12
CA VAL A 126 -1.05 -12.44 8.26
C VAL A 126 -0.24 -12.03 9.50
N ASN A 127 0.86 -12.72 9.78
CA ASN A 127 1.61 -12.52 11.03
C ASN A 127 2.41 -11.21 11.03
N CYS A 128 2.92 -10.82 9.86
CA CYS A 128 3.82 -9.67 9.70
C CYS A 128 3.13 -8.46 9.07
N CYS A 129 1.98 -8.64 8.41
CA CYS A 129 1.18 -7.53 7.91
C CYS A 129 0.07 -7.15 8.88
N THR A 130 -0.20 -5.86 9.04
CA THR A 130 -1.52 -5.45 9.53
C THR A 130 -2.52 -5.52 8.39
N ILE A 131 -3.65 -6.20 8.61
CA ILE A 131 -4.71 -6.33 7.61
C ILE A 131 -5.72 -5.21 7.84
N ASP A 132 -5.80 -4.25 6.91
CA ASP A 132 -6.88 -3.27 6.88
C ASP A 132 -7.97 -3.75 5.92
N TRP A 133 -9.13 -4.09 6.49
CA TRP A 133 -10.32 -4.50 5.75
C TRP A 133 -11.12 -3.28 5.31
N PHE A 134 -11.07 -2.98 4.02
CA PHE A 134 -11.98 -2.10 3.30
C PHE A 134 -13.27 -2.87 3.02
N SER A 135 -14.21 -2.75 3.95
CA SER A 135 -15.57 -3.25 3.80
C SER A 135 -16.30 -2.58 2.64
N ALA A 136 -17.48 -3.10 2.30
CA ALA A 136 -18.45 -2.34 1.51
C ALA A 136 -18.66 -0.96 2.16
N TRP A 137 -18.83 0.07 1.32
CA TRP A 137 -19.07 1.43 1.80
C TRP A 137 -20.38 1.46 2.61
N PRO A 138 -20.43 2.19 3.74
CA PRO A 138 -21.68 2.35 4.47
C PRO A 138 -22.72 3.04 3.57
N ASN A 139 -24.00 2.74 3.82
CA ASN A 139 -25.12 3.21 3.00
C ASN A 139 -25.09 4.72 2.75
N ASP A 140 -24.71 5.50 3.77
CA ASP A 140 -24.64 6.96 3.70
C ASP A 140 -23.51 7.44 2.77
N ALA A 141 -22.39 6.71 2.71
CA ALA A 141 -21.28 7.01 1.81
C ALA A 141 -21.61 6.64 0.36
N LEU A 142 -22.30 5.52 0.12
CA LEU A 142 -22.83 5.16 -1.20
C LEU A 142 -23.87 6.20 -1.67
N GLU A 143 -24.70 6.69 -0.76
CA GLU A 143 -25.72 7.69 -1.03
C GLU A 143 -25.12 9.05 -1.41
N ALA A 144 -24.10 9.49 -0.67
CA ALA A 144 -23.37 10.73 -0.96
C ALA A 144 -22.65 10.68 -2.32
N VAL A 145 -22.09 9.53 -2.70
CA VAL A 145 -21.45 9.33 -4.01
C VAL A 145 -22.51 9.31 -5.12
N ALA A 146 -23.59 8.55 -4.95
CA ALA A 146 -24.67 8.49 -5.93
C ALA A 146 -25.31 9.87 -6.16
N LEU A 147 -25.53 10.66 -5.09
CA LEU A 147 -26.03 12.03 -5.18
C LEU A 147 -25.10 12.94 -5.99
N LYS A 148 -23.78 12.83 -5.80
CA LYS A 148 -22.81 13.60 -6.58
C LYS A 148 -22.82 13.21 -8.06
N PHE A 149 -22.85 11.93 -8.38
CA PHE A 149 -22.86 11.46 -9.77
C PHE A 149 -24.18 11.73 -10.49
N LEU A 150 -25.30 11.80 -9.77
CA LEU A 150 -26.63 12.08 -10.33
C LEU A 150 -27.00 13.57 -10.36
N ASN A 151 -26.13 14.46 -9.85
CA ASN A 151 -26.37 15.91 -9.86
C ASN A 151 -26.36 16.49 -11.28
N ASP A 152 -25.46 16.02 -12.14
CA ASP A 152 -25.32 16.49 -13.52
C ASP A 152 -26.15 15.68 -14.53
N VAL A 153 -26.93 14.70 -14.04
CA VAL A 153 -27.81 13.88 -14.86
C VAL A 153 -29.24 14.40 -14.69
N ASP A 154 -29.90 14.68 -15.81
CA ASP A 154 -31.26 15.19 -15.85
C ASP A 154 -32.26 14.07 -15.54
N VAL A 155 -32.38 13.75 -14.25
CA VAL A 155 -33.28 12.72 -13.71
C VAL A 155 -34.25 13.34 -12.73
N SER A 156 -35.53 12.99 -12.86
CA SER A 156 -36.55 13.46 -11.92
C SER A 156 -36.25 12.98 -10.48
N SER A 157 -36.66 13.76 -9.49
CA SER A 157 -36.42 13.48 -8.06
C SER A 157 -36.88 12.09 -7.64
N LYS A 158 -37.95 11.58 -8.28
CA LYS A 158 -38.53 10.26 -8.02
C LYS A 158 -37.71 9.12 -8.66
N GLN A 159 -37.11 9.35 -9.82
CA GLN A 159 -36.21 8.39 -10.48
C GLN A 159 -34.84 8.35 -9.79
N ARG A 160 -34.34 9.50 -9.30
CA ARG A 160 -33.08 9.60 -8.56
C ARG A 160 -33.09 8.72 -7.30
N GLY A 161 -34.19 8.75 -6.53
CA GLY A 161 -34.35 7.88 -5.35
C GLY A 161 -34.34 6.38 -5.69
N HIS A 162 -34.96 5.97 -6.80
CA HIS A 162 -34.94 4.57 -7.24
C HIS A 162 -33.55 4.13 -7.73
N ILE A 163 -32.83 4.99 -8.46
CA ILE A 163 -31.45 4.70 -8.91
C ILE A 163 -30.51 4.56 -7.71
N MET A 164 -30.64 5.44 -6.72
CA MET A 164 -29.88 5.35 -5.46
C MET A 164 -30.17 4.03 -4.72
N SER A 165 -31.45 3.63 -4.63
CA SER A 165 -31.86 2.36 -4.02
C SER A 165 -31.31 1.15 -4.80
N MET A 166 -31.24 1.23 -6.13
CA MET A 166 -30.71 0.16 -6.98
C MET A 166 -29.19 0.05 -6.83
N CYS A 167 -28.46 1.17 -6.80
CA CYS A 167 -27.02 1.21 -6.53
C CYS A 167 -26.67 0.66 -5.15
N LYS A 168 -27.51 0.91 -4.13
CA LYS A 168 -27.39 0.31 -2.79
C LYS A 168 -27.55 -1.22 -2.84
N MET A 169 -28.60 -1.70 -3.51
CA MET A 169 -28.92 -3.14 -3.60
C MET A 169 -27.83 -3.99 -4.29
N PHE A 170 -27.05 -3.42 -5.22
CA PHE A 170 -25.97 -4.16 -5.90
C PHE A 170 -24.69 -4.34 -5.06
N HIS A 171 -24.53 -3.64 -3.92
CA HIS A 171 -23.28 -3.60 -3.15
C HIS A 171 -23.32 -4.36 -1.81
N GLU A 172 -24.44 -4.97 -1.45
CA GLU A 172 -24.58 -5.71 -0.18
C GLU A 172 -24.20 -7.21 -0.33
N ASP A 173 -23.09 -7.60 0.32
CA ASP A 173 -22.95 -8.80 1.15
C ASP A 173 -21.57 -8.80 1.84
N GLY A 174 -21.51 -8.77 3.18
CA GLY A 174 -20.25 -8.64 3.91
C GLY A 174 -20.28 -8.92 5.43
N ILE A 175 -19.55 -9.97 5.81
CA ILE A 175 -19.39 -10.61 7.13
C ILE A 175 -18.46 -9.80 8.05
N ILE A 176 -18.96 -8.74 8.71
CA ILE A 176 -18.14 -7.96 9.67
C ILE A 176 -18.75 -7.87 11.07
N SER A 177 -20.00 -8.26 11.25
CA SER A 177 -20.61 -8.30 12.59
C SER A 177 -20.09 -9.43 13.50
N ASP A 178 -19.46 -10.47 12.94
CA ASP A 178 -19.09 -11.68 13.69
C ASP A 178 -17.68 -11.65 14.30
N LEU A 179 -16.81 -10.74 13.87
CA LEU A 179 -15.37 -10.88 14.17
C LEU A 179 -14.88 -10.11 15.41
N PHE A 180 -15.44 -8.95 15.78
CA PHE A 180 -14.98 -8.20 16.97
C PHE A 180 -16.07 -7.30 17.60
N PRO A 181 -16.88 -7.79 18.54
CA PRO A 181 -17.76 -6.94 19.33
C PRO A 181 -17.01 -6.27 20.50
N GLY A 182 -17.05 -4.94 20.58
CA GLY A 182 -16.82 -4.20 21.84
C GLY A 182 -15.47 -3.49 22.06
N VAL A 183 -14.63 -3.31 21.05
CA VAL A 183 -13.35 -2.58 21.21
C VAL A 183 -13.53 -1.09 20.93
N VAL A 184 -13.33 -0.24 21.96
CA VAL A 184 -13.25 1.22 21.81
C VAL A 184 -11.79 1.64 21.86
N LEU A 185 -11.25 2.06 20.72
CA LEU A 185 -9.88 2.57 20.60
C LEU A 185 -9.82 4.05 21.06
N PRO A 186 -8.74 4.47 21.72
CA PRO A 186 -8.54 5.88 22.08
C PRO A 186 -8.35 6.74 20.82
N LYS A 187 -8.98 7.92 20.77
CA LYS A 187 -8.81 8.88 19.67
C LYS A 187 -7.45 9.57 19.78
N ALA A 188 -6.51 9.21 18.91
CA ALA A 188 -5.37 10.08 18.63
C ALA A 188 -5.85 11.34 17.87
N ASP A 189 -5.22 12.47 18.15
CA ASP A 189 -5.59 13.75 17.54
C ASP A 189 -5.00 13.87 16.13
N TYR A 190 -5.83 13.57 15.12
CA TYR A 190 -5.49 13.67 13.71
C TYR A 190 -6.09 14.93 13.05
N ALA A 191 -6.50 15.96 13.80
CA ALA A 191 -7.17 17.13 13.24
C ALA A 191 -6.38 17.79 12.10
N ALA A 192 -5.04 17.86 12.25
CA ALA A 192 -4.14 18.41 11.23
C ALA A 192 -4.09 17.55 9.95
N MET A 193 -4.05 16.23 10.11
CA MET A 193 -4.08 15.28 8.99
C MET A 193 -5.43 15.28 8.30
N GLU A 194 -6.53 15.32 9.07
CA GLU A 194 -7.88 15.40 8.53
C GLU A 194 -8.08 16.66 7.70
N ALA A 195 -7.56 17.81 8.15
CA ALA A 195 -7.58 19.05 7.38
C ALA A 195 -6.78 18.92 6.06
N ALA A 196 -5.55 18.41 6.11
CA ALA A 196 -4.74 18.18 4.91
C ALA A 196 -5.38 17.18 3.93
N MET A 197 -6.04 16.15 4.46
CA MET A 197 -6.78 15.17 3.69
C MET A 197 -8.01 15.75 3.01
N ARG A 198 -8.77 16.63 3.68
CA ARG A 198 -9.90 17.36 3.07
C ARG A 198 -9.42 18.24 1.92
N ASP A 199 -8.28 18.90 2.07
CA ASP A 199 -7.67 19.70 1.01
C ASP A 199 -7.18 18.83 -0.17
N ALA A 200 -6.57 17.67 0.13
CA ALA A 200 -6.18 16.69 -0.88
C ALA A 200 -7.40 16.11 -1.63
N CYS A 201 -8.51 15.84 -0.92
CA CYS A 201 -9.77 15.42 -1.53
C CYS A 201 -10.32 16.49 -2.47
N ALA A 202 -10.29 17.76 -2.05
CA ALA A 202 -10.73 18.88 -2.89
C ALA A 202 -9.91 18.98 -4.18
N LYS A 203 -8.57 18.87 -4.09
CA LYS A 203 -7.67 18.86 -5.25
C LYS A 203 -7.96 17.70 -6.21
N ARG A 204 -8.34 16.53 -5.68
CA ARG A 204 -8.66 15.33 -6.47
C ARG A 204 -10.13 15.21 -6.89
N ASN A 205 -10.96 16.20 -6.56
CA ASN A 205 -12.41 16.17 -6.76
C ASN A 205 -13.10 14.96 -6.08
N LEU A 206 -12.52 14.45 -4.99
CA LEU A 206 -13.07 13.36 -4.18
C LEU A 206 -13.99 13.91 -3.09
N GLN A 207 -14.98 13.11 -2.67
CA GLN A 207 -15.82 13.46 -1.53
C GLN A 207 -15.16 12.98 -0.23
N PRO A 208 -14.80 13.87 0.70
CA PRO A 208 -14.22 13.51 1.98
C PRO A 208 -15.33 13.04 2.94
N THR A 209 -15.88 11.85 2.71
CA THR A 209 -16.81 11.23 3.67
C THR A 209 -16.06 10.88 4.95
N GLU A 210 -16.70 10.98 6.12
CA GLU A 210 -16.05 10.67 7.39
C GLU A 210 -15.49 9.24 7.42
N TYR A 211 -16.21 8.29 6.83
CA TYR A 211 -15.73 6.90 6.67
C TYR A 211 -14.43 6.82 5.85
N PHE A 212 -14.34 7.56 4.74
CA PHE A 212 -13.14 7.57 3.88
C PHE A 212 -11.94 8.23 4.56
N LEU A 213 -12.17 9.34 5.28
CA LEU A 213 -11.14 10.01 6.06
C LEU A 213 -10.64 9.09 7.18
N LEU A 214 -11.56 8.49 7.95
CA LEU A 214 -11.23 7.53 8.99
C LEU A 214 -10.43 6.36 8.44
N LYS A 215 -10.81 5.79 7.29
CA LYS A 215 -10.10 4.67 6.69
C LYS A 215 -8.68 5.02 6.25
N SER A 216 -8.46 6.24 5.78
CA SER A 216 -7.14 6.67 5.38
C SER A 216 -6.26 7.06 6.59
N ILE A 217 -6.87 7.53 7.69
CA ILE A 217 -6.18 7.70 8.97
C ILE A 217 -5.80 6.33 9.53
N GLN A 218 -6.71 5.35 9.51
CA GLN A 218 -6.40 3.96 9.89
C GLN A 218 -5.26 3.40 9.02
N LEU A 219 -5.30 3.64 7.71
CA LEU A 219 -4.21 3.30 6.80
C LEU A 219 -2.86 3.92 7.25
N TYR A 220 -2.85 5.19 7.63
CA TYR A 220 -1.67 5.86 8.17
C TYR A 220 -1.17 5.24 9.48
N GLU A 221 -2.07 4.99 10.43
CA GLU A 221 -1.75 4.32 11.69
C GLU A 221 -1.09 2.96 11.44
N MET A 222 -1.60 2.20 10.47
CA MET A 222 -1.04 0.91 10.12
C MET A 222 0.33 1.03 9.45
N ILE A 223 0.57 2.07 8.64
CA ILE A 223 1.89 2.36 8.06
C ILE A 223 2.91 2.67 9.16
N VAL A 224 2.53 3.44 10.18
CA VAL A 224 3.44 3.82 11.29
C VAL A 224 3.79 2.61 12.16
N VAL A 225 2.85 1.67 12.36
CA VAL A 225 3.04 0.56 13.31
C VAL A 225 3.78 -0.63 12.72
N ARG A 226 3.67 -0.91 11.41
CA ARG A 226 4.31 -2.08 10.79
C ARG A 226 4.89 -1.79 9.40
N HIS A 227 6.02 -2.43 9.12
CA HIS A 227 6.64 -2.44 7.79
C HIS A 227 5.85 -3.26 6.77
N GLY A 228 4.92 -4.11 7.22
CA GLY A 228 3.98 -4.85 6.37
C GLY A 228 2.55 -4.38 6.57
N LEU A 229 1.87 -4.05 5.48
CA LEU A 229 0.48 -3.64 5.44
C LEU A 229 -0.23 -4.40 4.32
N MET A 230 -1.47 -4.84 4.56
CA MET A 230 -2.31 -5.41 3.50
C MET A 230 -3.66 -4.68 3.46
N ILE A 231 -3.92 -3.96 2.37
CA ILE A 231 -5.17 -3.26 2.07
C ILE A 231 -6.10 -4.24 1.33
N VAL A 232 -7.04 -4.84 2.06
CA VAL A 232 -7.98 -5.84 1.51
C VAL A 232 -9.33 -5.20 1.28
N GLY A 233 -9.95 -5.39 0.11
CA GLY A 233 -11.35 -4.99 -0.07
C GLY A 233 -11.87 -5.14 -1.49
N LEU A 234 -13.18 -5.01 -1.66
CA LEU A 234 -13.86 -5.15 -2.95
C LEU A 234 -13.46 -4.05 -3.95
N PRO A 235 -13.54 -4.27 -5.28
CA PRO A 235 -13.43 -3.19 -6.25
C PRO A 235 -14.34 -2.00 -5.87
N PHE A 236 -13.93 -0.77 -6.18
CA PHE A 236 -14.62 0.47 -5.77
C PHE A 236 -14.71 0.76 -4.27
N SER A 237 -14.11 -0.04 -3.39
CA SER A 237 -14.08 0.25 -1.95
C SER A 237 -13.21 1.45 -1.54
N GLY A 238 -12.67 2.23 -2.48
CA GLY A 238 -11.90 3.44 -2.17
C GLY A 238 -10.42 3.22 -1.85
N LYS A 239 -9.91 1.98 -1.91
CA LYS A 239 -8.48 1.64 -1.66
C LYS A 239 -7.51 2.56 -2.39
N THR A 240 -7.69 2.71 -3.71
CA THR A 240 -6.82 3.54 -4.54
C THR A 240 -6.89 5.01 -4.15
N ALA A 241 -8.09 5.53 -3.93
CA ALA A 241 -8.26 6.91 -3.51
C ALA A 241 -7.66 7.16 -2.12
N SER A 242 -7.75 6.18 -1.21
CA SER A 242 -7.32 6.29 0.19
C SER A 242 -5.81 6.48 0.31
N TYR A 243 -4.99 5.60 -0.28
CA TYR A 243 -3.53 5.78 -0.21
C TYR A 243 -3.05 7.03 -0.98
N GLN A 244 -3.76 7.41 -2.05
CA GLN A 244 -3.43 8.58 -2.84
C GLN A 244 -3.71 9.89 -2.10
N VAL A 245 -4.89 9.99 -1.46
CA VAL A 245 -5.25 11.13 -0.62
C VAL A 245 -4.32 11.19 0.59
N LEU A 246 -3.99 10.05 1.19
CA LEU A 246 -3.05 10.01 2.29
C LEU A 246 -1.67 10.53 1.87
N ALA A 247 -1.15 10.10 0.71
CA ALA A 247 0.15 10.57 0.23
C ALA A 247 0.17 12.08 -0.07
N ASP A 248 -0.89 12.60 -0.68
CA ASP A 248 -1.04 14.04 -0.91
C ASP A 248 -1.16 14.81 0.41
N ALA A 249 -1.89 14.26 1.39
CA ALA A 249 -2.05 14.87 2.70
C ALA A 249 -0.72 14.94 3.45
N LEU A 250 0.08 13.87 3.45
CA LEU A 250 1.41 13.84 4.06
C LEU A 250 2.36 14.87 3.40
N THR A 251 2.32 14.97 2.08
CA THR A 251 3.06 16.00 1.33
C THR A 251 2.62 17.42 1.72
N LEU A 252 1.31 17.66 1.85
CA LEU A 252 0.78 18.95 2.28
C LEU A 252 1.15 19.29 3.73
N MET A 253 1.22 18.29 4.62
CA MET A 253 1.62 18.50 6.01
C MET A 253 3.10 18.87 6.14
N GLU A 254 3.96 18.27 5.33
CA GLU A 254 5.38 18.64 5.23
C GLU A 254 5.55 20.07 4.70
N GLU A 255 4.84 20.44 3.62
CA GLU A 255 4.83 21.82 3.09
C GLU A 255 4.37 22.86 4.13
N ARG A 256 3.51 22.45 5.07
CA ARG A 256 3.01 23.28 6.18
C ARG A 256 3.95 23.34 7.38
N GLY A 257 5.09 22.62 7.33
CA GLY A 257 6.06 22.57 8.42
C GLY A 257 5.53 21.86 9.67
N GLN A 258 4.60 20.93 9.53
CA GLN A 258 4.11 20.15 10.66
C GLN A 258 5.13 19.06 11.04
N GLU A 259 5.56 19.05 12.31
CA GLU A 259 6.58 18.13 12.81
C GLU A 259 6.19 16.65 12.59
N GLY A 260 7.15 15.84 12.16
CA GLY A 260 7.01 14.39 12.04
C GLY A 260 6.43 13.86 10.73
N GLN A 261 6.17 14.70 9.73
CA GLN A 261 5.67 14.27 8.42
C GLN A 261 6.73 14.44 7.32
N SER A 262 6.81 13.46 6.42
CA SER A 262 7.71 13.46 5.26
C SER A 262 6.90 13.37 3.98
N LYS A 263 7.43 13.91 2.88
CA LYS A 263 6.85 13.76 1.56
C LYS A 263 6.54 12.30 1.26
N ALA A 264 5.30 12.03 0.87
CA ALA A 264 4.91 10.68 0.47
C ALA A 264 4.90 10.58 -1.06
N GLU A 265 5.79 9.76 -1.62
CA GLU A 265 5.78 9.42 -3.03
C GLU A 265 5.23 8.01 -3.23
N TYR A 266 4.27 7.87 -4.15
CA TYR A 266 3.67 6.60 -4.50
C TYR A 266 3.75 6.37 -6.01
N HIS A 267 4.04 5.15 -6.42
CA HIS A 267 4.10 4.77 -7.83
C HIS A 267 3.06 3.70 -8.15
N VAL A 268 2.09 4.05 -8.99
CA VAL A 268 1.07 3.11 -9.47
C VAL A 268 1.60 2.34 -10.67
N ILE A 269 1.34 1.03 -10.66
CA ILE A 269 1.81 0.11 -11.69
C ILE A 269 0.60 -0.34 -12.51
N ASN A 270 0.52 0.07 -13.77
CA ASN A 270 -0.53 -0.37 -14.68
C ASN A 270 0.02 -1.41 -15.70
N PRO A 271 -0.27 -2.71 -15.53
CA PRO A 271 0.20 -3.76 -16.44
C PRO A 271 -0.46 -3.72 -17.84
N LYS A 272 -1.46 -2.86 -18.07
CA LYS A 272 -2.14 -2.70 -19.37
C LYS A 272 -1.64 -1.48 -20.18
N SER A 273 -0.65 -0.75 -19.69
CA SER A 273 -0.17 0.51 -20.30
C SER A 273 0.97 0.34 -21.32
N ILE A 274 0.86 -0.64 -22.23
CA ILE A 274 1.78 -0.81 -23.37
C ILE A 274 0.99 -0.51 -24.65
N THR A 275 1.47 0.42 -25.50
CA THR A 275 0.89 0.64 -26.83
C THR A 275 1.27 -0.50 -27.76
N MET A 276 0.40 -0.83 -28.74
CA MET A 276 0.65 -1.96 -29.65
C MET A 276 1.98 -1.84 -30.40
N GLY A 277 2.46 -0.62 -30.70
CA GLY A 277 3.78 -0.40 -31.32
C GLY A 277 4.96 -0.82 -30.42
N GLN A 278 4.90 -0.48 -29.14
CA GLN A 278 5.91 -0.88 -28.15
C GLN A 278 5.88 -2.38 -27.84
N LEU A 279 4.76 -3.06 -28.13
CA LEU A 279 4.61 -4.51 -27.97
C LEU A 279 5.34 -5.31 -29.06
N TYR A 280 5.63 -4.68 -30.21
CA TYR A 280 6.30 -5.31 -31.37
C TYR A 280 7.67 -4.67 -31.72
N GLY A 281 8.17 -3.76 -30.89
CA GLY A 281 9.50 -3.17 -31.05
C GLY A 281 9.62 -2.10 -32.14
N GLN A 282 8.60 -1.24 -32.30
CA GLN A 282 8.73 0.05 -33.00
C GLN A 282 8.83 1.21 -32.02
#